data_AF-A0AAW8KPJ8-F1
#
_entry.id   AF-A0AAW8KPJ8-F1
#
_cell.length_a   1.000
_cell.length_b   1.000
_cell.length_c   1.000
_cell.angle_alpha   90.00
_cell.angle_beta   90.00
_cell.angle_gamma   90.00
#
_symmetry.space_group_name_H-M   'P 1'
#
loop_
_entity.id
_entity.type
_entity.pdbx_description
1 polymer ?
#
loop_
_entity_poly.entity_id
_entity_poly.type
_entity_poly.pdbx_seq_one_letter_code
_entity_poly.pdbx_strand_id
1 'polypeptide(L)'
;SIPYRVVGGFRFFERAEIKDMLSYLCVIHNPQDDLRLLRVVNNPPRGIGAKTMEAARSIAAQEGRSLWDILTNAWQIPALQKAAPKFQKF
;
A
#
# COMPACT_ATOMS: atom_id res chain seq x y z
N SER A 1 -21.58 15.45 -35.75
CA SER A 1 -21.63 14.84 -34.40
C SER A 1 -21.62 15.94 -33.37
N ILE A 2 -22.66 16.04 -32.53
CA ILE A 2 -22.80 17.09 -31.52
C ILE A 2 -22.11 16.61 -30.23
N PRO A 3 -21.11 17.32 -29.69
CA PRO A 3 -20.50 16.96 -28.42
C PRO A 3 -21.44 17.25 -27.26
N TYR A 4 -21.70 16.27 -26.40
CA TYR A 4 -22.47 16.42 -25.17
C TYR A 4 -21.62 16.01 -23.96
N ARG A 5 -21.87 16.63 -22.81
CA ARG A 5 -21.17 16.36 -21.55
C ARG A 5 -22.11 15.67 -20.58
N VAL A 6 -21.77 14.45 -20.18
CA VAL A 6 -22.50 13.72 -19.13
C VAL A 6 -22.11 14.33 -17.78
N VAL A 7 -23.01 15.13 -17.19
CA VAL A 7 -22.87 15.64 -15.83
C VAL A 7 -23.57 14.65 -14.90
N GLY A 8 -22.81 13.97 -14.04
CA GLY A 8 -23.32 12.90 -13.16
C GLY A 8 -23.01 11.47 -13.62
N GLY A 9 -22.19 11.30 -14.67
CA GLY A 9 -21.68 10.00 -15.08
C GLY A 9 -20.62 9.49 -14.10
N PHE A 10 -20.94 8.36 -13.46
CA PHE A 10 -20.11 7.49 -12.63
C PHE A 10 -18.58 7.76 -12.65
N ARG A 11 -18.01 7.95 -11.44
CA ARG A 11 -16.74 7.32 -11.00
C ARG A 11 -15.42 8.05 -11.18
N PHE A 12 -15.37 9.38 -11.00
CA PHE A 12 -14.07 10.04 -10.80
C PHE A 12 -13.25 9.32 -9.70
N PHE A 13 -13.83 9.19 -8.50
CA PHE A 13 -13.18 8.52 -7.36
C PHE A 13 -13.03 6.99 -7.48
N GLU A 14 -13.59 6.32 -8.51
CA GLU A 14 -13.33 4.89 -8.67
C GLU A 14 -12.13 4.58 -9.55
N ARG A 15 -11.60 5.56 -10.29
CA ARG A 15 -10.39 5.41 -11.09
C ARG A 15 -9.24 4.95 -10.20
N ALA A 16 -8.47 3.99 -10.69
CA ALA A 16 -7.36 3.40 -9.95
C ALA A 16 -6.36 4.47 -9.52
N GLU A 17 -5.94 5.34 -10.44
CA GLU A 17 -5.03 6.46 -10.19
C GLU A 17 -5.49 7.37 -9.03
N ILE A 18 -6.78 7.68 -8.96
CA ILE A 18 -7.34 8.57 -7.93
C ILE A 18 -7.37 7.86 -6.58
N LYS A 19 -7.78 6.60 -6.56
CA LYS A 19 -7.74 5.78 -5.33
C LYS A 19 -6.32 5.58 -4.83
N ASP A 20 -5.35 5.45 -5.71
CA ASP A 20 -3.94 5.27 -5.35
C ASP A 20 -3.38 6.55 -4.73
N MET A 21 -3.63 7.71 -5.33
CA MET A 21 -3.24 9.01 -4.76
C MET A 21 -3.89 9.26 -3.40
N LEU A 22 -5.19 9.00 -3.27
CA LEU A 22 -5.88 9.10 -1.98
C LEU A 22 -5.28 8.15 -0.94
N SER A 23 -4.91 6.94 -1.35
CA SER A 23 -4.33 5.96 -0.43
C SER A 23 -2.93 6.36 0.02
N TYR A 24 -2.12 7.00 -0.85
CA TYR A 24 -0.87 7.62 -0.44
C TYR A 24 -1.08 8.70 0.62
N LEU A 25 -2.00 9.64 0.38
CA LEU A 25 -2.31 10.70 1.35
C LEU A 25 -2.84 10.14 2.67
N CYS A 26 -3.70 9.11 2.63
CA CYS A 26 -4.19 8.43 3.82
C CYS A 26 -3.06 7.77 4.62
N VAL A 27 -2.10 7.11 3.96
CA VAL A 27 -0.95 6.48 4.63
C VAL A 27 -0.03 7.52 5.27
N ILE A 28 0.19 8.66 4.60
CA ILE A 28 0.98 9.77 5.16
C ILE A 28 0.29 10.35 6.40
N HIS A 29 -1.03 10.50 6.35
CA HIS A 29 -1.81 11.03 7.48
C HIS A 29 -1.96 10.03 8.63
N ASN A 30 -2.21 8.76 8.30
CA ASN A 30 -2.39 7.66 9.23
C ASN A 30 -1.65 6.41 8.72
N PRO A 31 -0.40 6.19 9.15
CA PRO A 31 0.39 5.03 8.75
C PRO A 31 -0.18 3.69 9.22
N GLN A 32 -1.09 3.68 10.20
CA GLN A 32 -1.72 2.48 10.72
C GLN A 32 -2.86 1.96 9.82
N ASP A 33 -3.17 2.65 8.72
CA ASP A 33 -4.15 2.18 7.74
C ASP A 33 -3.54 1.12 6.81
N ASP A 34 -3.59 -0.13 7.27
CA ASP A 34 -3.10 -1.28 6.54
C ASP A 34 -3.75 -1.41 5.15
N LEU A 35 -5.06 -1.16 5.01
CA LEU A 35 -5.77 -1.33 3.75
C LEU A 35 -5.22 -0.38 2.67
N ARG A 36 -4.99 0.88 3.05
CA ARG A 36 -4.42 1.89 2.16
C ARG A 36 -2.97 1.60 1.85
N LEU A 37 -2.19 1.20 2.85
CA LEU A 37 -0.79 0.82 2.69
C LEU A 37 -0.64 -0.33 1.68
N LEU A 38 -1.43 -1.40 1.83
CA LEU A 38 -1.41 -2.57 0.96
C LEU A 38 -1.70 -2.24 -0.51
N ARG A 39 -2.51 -1.21 -0.75
CA ARG A 39 -2.82 -0.75 -2.10
C ARG A 39 -1.63 -0.06 -2.77
N VAL A 40 -0.89 0.76 -2.03
CA VAL A 40 0.16 1.63 -2.59
C VAL A 40 1.59 1.11 -2.40
N VAL A 41 1.80 0.16 -1.49
CA VAL A 41 3.13 -0.37 -1.14
C VAL A 41 3.90 -0.91 -2.34
N ASN A 42 3.22 -1.47 -3.34
CA ASN A 42 3.82 -1.98 -4.57
C ASN A 42 3.30 -1.25 -5.83
N ASN A 43 2.79 -0.03 -5.69
CA ASN A 43 2.39 0.81 -6.82
C ASN A 43 2.99 2.21 -6.69
N PRO A 44 4.06 2.59 -7.41
CA PRO A 44 4.67 1.89 -8.54
C PRO A 44 5.32 0.54 -8.15
N PRO A 45 5.52 -0.38 -9.11
CA PRO A 45 6.05 -1.71 -8.82
C PRO A 45 7.47 -1.63 -8.21
N ARG A 46 7.60 -2.06 -6.96
CA ARG A 46 8.86 -2.12 -6.20
C ARG A 46 9.45 -3.53 -6.13
N GLY A 47 8.83 -4.49 -6.82
CA GLY A 47 9.24 -5.90 -6.79
C GLY A 47 8.93 -6.59 -5.47
N ILE A 48 7.89 -6.11 -4.76
CA ILE A 48 7.40 -6.70 -3.52
C ILE A 48 6.36 -7.76 -3.88
N GLY A 49 6.66 -9.02 -3.60
CA GLY A 49 5.79 -10.14 -3.95
C GLY A 49 4.64 -10.33 -2.95
N ALA A 50 3.55 -10.95 -3.41
CA ALA A 50 2.38 -11.25 -2.58
C ALA A 50 2.76 -12.09 -1.33
N LYS A 51 3.61 -13.10 -1.50
CA LYS A 51 4.08 -13.96 -0.38
C LYS A 51 4.84 -13.16 0.69
N THR A 52 5.61 -12.15 0.29
CA THR A 52 6.33 -11.29 1.23
C THR A 52 5.37 -10.42 2.03
N MET A 53 4.34 -9.87 1.38
CA MET A 53 3.31 -9.08 2.07
C MET A 53 2.45 -9.93 3.00
N GLU A 54 2.11 -11.15 2.60
CA GLU A 54 1.38 -12.09 3.44
C GLU A 54 2.18 -12.44 4.71
N ALA A 55 3.48 -12.71 4.55
CA ALA A 55 4.37 -12.93 5.68
C ALA A 55 4.43 -11.71 6.62
N ALA A 56 4.58 -10.51 6.07
CA ALA A 56 4.59 -9.27 6.86
C ALA A 56 3.28 -9.08 7.65
N ARG A 57 2.12 -9.34 7.04
CA ARG A 57 0.82 -9.30 7.73
C ARG A 57 0.72 -10.34 8.84
N SER A 58 1.17 -11.57 8.59
CA SER A 58 1.14 -12.62 9.62
C SER A 58 2.00 -12.26 10.82
N ILE A 59 3.16 -11.65 10.60
CA ILE A 59 4.06 -11.22 11.67
C ILE A 59 3.45 -10.02 12.41
N ALA A 60 2.89 -9.04 11.70
CA ALA A 60 2.17 -7.92 12.29
C ALA A 60 1.05 -8.40 13.23
N ALA A 61 0.25 -9.37 12.77
CA ALA A 61 -0.81 -9.97 13.56
C ALA A 61 -0.30 -10.77 14.78
N GLN A 62 0.83 -11.47 14.65
CA GLN A 62 1.45 -12.22 15.76
C GLN A 62 2.07 -11.31 16.82
N GLU A 63 2.71 -10.22 16.40
CA GLU A 63 3.37 -9.27 17.31
C GLU A 63 2.43 -8.19 17.85
N GLY A 64 1.20 -8.10 17.32
CA GLY A 64 0.24 -7.04 17.67
C GLY A 64 0.71 -5.65 17.26
N ARG A 65 1.49 -5.55 16.19
CA ARG A 65 2.07 -4.30 15.66
C ARG A 65 1.42 -3.91 14.34
N SER A 66 1.51 -2.64 13.98
CA SER A 66 1.00 -2.18 12.68
C SER A 66 1.83 -2.76 11.53
N LEU A 67 1.22 -2.93 10.35
CA LEU A 67 1.97 -3.37 9.17
C LEU A 67 3.10 -2.39 8.84
N TRP A 68 2.85 -1.09 9.02
CA TRP A 68 3.86 -0.04 8.86
C TRP A 68 5.13 -0.30 9.69
N ASP A 69 4.98 -0.59 10.99
CA ASP A 69 6.11 -0.85 11.88
C ASP A 69 6.93 -2.07 11.45
N ILE A 70 6.25 -3.12 10.98
CA ILE A 70 6.90 -4.33 10.45
C ILE A 70 7.69 -4.02 9.18
N LEU A 71 7.15 -3.18 8.29
CA LEU A 71 7.84 -2.79 7.06
C LEU A 71 9.04 -1.89 7.33
N THR A 72 8.92 -0.92 8.25
CA THR A 72 10.03 -0.04 8.65
C THR A 72 11.15 -0.83 9.34
N ASN A 73 10.80 -1.82 10.17
CA ASN A 73 11.75 -2.66 10.90
C ASN A 73 12.06 -3.99 10.20
N ALA A 74 11.77 -4.11 8.90
CA ALA A 74 11.94 -5.35 8.14
C ALA A 74 13.38 -5.91 8.17
N TRP A 75 14.39 -5.08 8.45
CA TRP A 75 15.78 -5.46 8.63
C TRP A 75 16.03 -6.34 9.85
N GLN A 76 15.23 -6.19 10.90
CA GLN A 76 15.33 -6.93 12.15
C GLN A 76 14.61 -8.29 12.07
N ILE A 77 13.79 -8.49 11.04
CA ILE A 77 12.93 -9.66 10.86
C ILE A 77 13.60 -10.61 9.86
N PRO A 78 14.10 -11.79 10.29
CA PRO A 78 14.82 -12.72 9.42
C PRO A 78 14.02 -13.14 8.17
N ALA A 79 12.70 -13.29 8.31
CA ALA A 79 11.81 -13.66 7.21
C ALA A 79 11.67 -12.57 6.13
N LEU A 80 11.88 -11.30 6.48
CA LEU A 80 11.70 -10.14 5.58
C LEU A 80 13.02 -9.48 5.19
N GLN A 81 14.15 -9.91 5.74
CA GLN A 81 15.47 -9.29 5.55
C GLN A 81 15.86 -9.11 4.06
N LYS A 82 15.53 -10.09 3.20
CA LYS A 82 15.78 -10.01 1.74
C LYS A 82 14.91 -8.96 1.02
N ALA A 83 13.74 -8.66 1.58
CA ALA A 83 12.79 -7.69 1.04
C ALA A 83 12.95 -6.29 1.67
N ALA A 84 13.63 -6.18 2.81
CA ALA A 84 13.91 -4.93 3.52
C ALA A 84 14.39 -3.75 2.63
N PRO A 85 15.36 -3.92 1.70
CA PRO A 85 15.78 -2.82 0.83
C PRO A 85 14.71 -2.35 -0.16
N LYS A 86 13.67 -3.15 -0.41
CA LYS A 86 12.55 -2.79 -1.30
C LYS A 86 11.56 -1.88 -0.58
N PHE A 87 11.42 -2.03 0.73
CA PHE A 87 10.56 -1.18 1.56
C PHE A 87 11.19 0.20 1.79
N GLN A 88 12.52 0.33 1.80
CA GLN A 88 13.19 1.64 1.90
C GLN A 88 12.95 2.57 0.70
N LYS A 89 12.48 2.03 -0.44
CA LYS A 89 12.09 2.82 -1.62
C LYS A 89 10.62 3.27 -1.57
N PHE A 90 9.92 2.94 -0.49
CA PHE A 90 8.58 3.44 -0.20
C PHE A 90 8.72 4.67 0.70
#